data_AF-A0A9X1NPP1-F1
#
_entry.id   AF-A0A9X1NPP1-F1
#
_cell.length_a   1.000
_cell.length_b   1.000
_cell.length_c   1.000
_cell.angle_alpha   90.00
_cell.angle_beta   90.00
_cell.angle_gamma   90.00
#
_symmetry.space_group_name_H-M   'P 1'
#
loop_
_entity.id
_entity.type
_entity.pdbx_description
1 polymer ?
#
loop_
_entity_poly.entity_id
_entity_poly.type
_entity_poly.pdbx_seq_one_letter_code
_entity_poly.pdbx_strand_id
1 'polypeptide(L)'
;MWISDRANPSLSLANATLNRFGPHTKAAVVLVAANRLLQEATQAICAVSQYLRAAGVPPRLRLAIWAGLVLEVFHAQPALVVAAIQARAIQRSMSSRWASDIAKAGSIVTYARCEVGAGESTATADPWRPDQLDLVDRTLKELGLEESEGETGSERLDGIADAWCRRLLRVGRPGAGVIWIQEDTDGNRTAHTYQRVGAVVAPLIEEVLPQTGTPQASKPMLPPWPSAGEFSSLSTFQARAHVLAAFTAVNYLRFVRGHEKSRMQAHRDSRALIHQAAQGAADRLGPSDPATLLVQGYSEYLQLWDLVHDGDTAEQKLTSLARQALAGQRRTSAALKSANLDPGTASYLLEITSVALAERYQELQAEIPDLPRLLARAWRETLNARAATAALSADAESLNPAQRFHIASYANYLALRGTTADLRKSMNLNLAVLAVRSPAITAESTAPVASHAAVRDVHLNIASTAARLLPLLPARERTERAATQDRAVQHALAVIDDRSTVDLLNRSSRDPLLTRIARRLAPAMDLVLNEQPHTITGDRRARAQRLFDRAAGATAVAEADERPEQPASRATRDSLDDLVAEISRRLAGI
;
A
#
# COMPACT_ATOMS: atom_id res chain seq x y z
N MET A 1 44.36 -31.05 43.41
CA MET A 1 45.06 -29.81 43.83
C MET A 1 44.04 -28.69 43.75
N TRP A 2 43.56 -28.26 44.92
CA TRP A 2 42.63 -27.15 45.21
C TRP A 2 41.26 -27.15 44.53
N ILE A 3 40.31 -27.83 45.19
CA ILE A 3 38.94 -27.37 45.32
C ILE A 3 38.97 -26.17 46.28
N SER A 4 38.34 -25.07 45.90
CA SER A 4 37.77 -24.15 46.87
C SER A 4 36.30 -23.96 46.55
N ASP A 5 35.52 -24.77 47.26
CA ASP A 5 34.10 -24.57 47.56
C ASP A 5 33.89 -23.18 48.17
N ARG A 6 33.25 -22.30 47.40
CA ARG A 6 32.24 -21.38 47.93
C ARG A 6 31.12 -21.32 46.91
N ALA A 7 30.20 -22.27 47.02
CA ALA A 7 28.87 -22.15 46.45
C ALA A 7 28.30 -20.78 46.89
N ASN A 8 28.13 -19.88 45.93
CA ASN A 8 27.33 -18.68 46.09
C ASN A 8 25.90 -19.10 45.69
N PRO A 9 24.98 -19.32 46.64
CA PRO A 9 23.66 -19.89 46.34
C PRO A 9 22.78 -18.97 45.48
N SER A 10 23.19 -17.72 45.25
CA SER A 10 22.51 -16.77 44.36
C SER A 10 22.82 -16.94 42.86
N LEU A 11 23.78 -17.81 42.48
CA LEU A 11 24.11 -18.07 41.07
C LEU A 11 23.75 -19.49 40.59
N SER A 12 23.41 -20.43 41.49
CA SER A 12 23.08 -21.81 41.08
C SER A 12 21.65 -21.98 40.55
N LEU A 13 20.79 -20.98 40.73
CA LEU A 13 19.50 -20.84 40.04
C LEU A 13 19.67 -20.44 38.55
N ALA A 14 20.88 -20.10 38.08
CA ALA A 14 21.05 -19.47 36.77
C ALA A 14 21.10 -20.48 35.61
N ASN A 15 21.88 -21.57 35.65
CA ASN A 15 22.07 -22.41 34.45
C ASN A 15 20.93 -23.38 34.14
N ALA A 16 20.30 -24.00 35.15
CA ALA A 16 19.20 -24.94 34.95
C ALA A 16 17.93 -24.23 34.45
N THR A 17 17.60 -23.06 35.01
CA THR A 17 16.48 -22.23 34.57
C THR A 17 16.74 -21.64 33.18
N LEU A 18 17.99 -21.33 32.81
CA LEU A 18 18.35 -20.83 31.48
C LEU A 18 18.34 -21.92 30.39
N ASN A 19 18.62 -23.19 30.74
CA ASN A 19 18.49 -24.34 29.86
C ASN A 19 17.03 -24.71 29.55
N ARG A 20 16.08 -24.30 30.41
CA ARG A 20 14.64 -24.48 30.21
C ARG A 20 14.09 -23.68 29.02
N PHE A 21 14.75 -22.59 28.66
CA PHE A 21 14.27 -21.68 27.61
C PHE A 21 14.68 -22.11 26.20
N GLY A 22 15.33 -23.26 26.01
CA GLY A 22 15.72 -23.79 24.71
C GLY A 22 17.22 -23.67 24.42
N PRO A 23 17.69 -24.12 23.25
CA PRO A 23 19.11 -24.29 22.93
C PRO A 23 19.94 -23.00 23.00
N HIS A 24 19.32 -21.82 22.88
CA HIS A 24 20.01 -20.55 22.91
C HIS A 24 19.35 -19.53 23.86
N THR A 25 19.79 -19.51 25.12
CA THR A 25 19.23 -18.70 26.19
C THR A 25 18.93 -17.24 25.83
N LYS A 26 19.84 -16.50 25.17
CA LYS A 26 19.57 -15.09 24.83
C LYS A 26 18.39 -14.93 23.86
N ALA A 27 18.37 -15.72 22.79
CA ALA A 27 17.28 -15.73 21.82
C ALA A 27 15.96 -16.12 22.50
N ALA A 28 16.00 -17.09 23.41
CA ALA A 28 14.80 -17.48 24.12
C ALA A 28 14.25 -16.39 25.03
N VAL A 29 15.11 -15.71 25.79
CA VAL A 29 14.73 -14.59 26.65
C VAL A 29 14.11 -13.47 25.81
N VAL A 30 14.71 -13.14 24.66
CA VAL A 30 14.17 -12.15 23.72
C VAL A 30 12.78 -12.57 23.23
N LEU A 31 12.61 -13.84 22.84
CA LEU A 31 11.36 -14.35 22.30
C LEU A 31 10.24 -14.38 23.36
N VAL A 32 10.55 -14.84 24.58
CA VAL A 32 9.61 -14.84 25.71
C VAL A 32 9.20 -13.41 26.08
N ALA A 33 10.17 -12.49 26.16
CA ALA A 33 9.89 -11.08 26.44
C ALA A 33 9.02 -10.46 25.35
N ALA A 34 9.31 -10.74 24.07
CA ALA A 34 8.51 -10.26 22.95
C ALA A 34 7.08 -10.82 22.98
N ASN A 35 6.90 -12.14 23.18
CA ASN A 35 5.56 -12.75 23.29
C ASN A 35 4.76 -12.14 24.45
N ARG A 36 5.42 -11.85 25.58
CA ARG A 36 4.77 -11.18 26.71
C ARG A 36 4.37 -9.75 26.40
N LEU A 37 5.26 -8.96 25.80
CA LEU A 37 4.99 -7.56 25.44
C LEU A 37 3.92 -7.44 24.33
N LEU A 38 3.81 -8.43 23.45
CA LEU A 38 2.90 -8.46 22.32
C LEU A 38 1.61 -9.26 22.60
N GLN A 39 1.38 -9.68 23.84
CA GLN A 39 0.29 -10.59 24.19
C GLN A 39 -1.10 -10.03 23.85
N GLU A 40 -1.38 -8.77 24.17
CA GLU A 40 -2.69 -8.16 23.92
C GLU A 40 -2.96 -7.99 22.42
N ALA A 41 -1.93 -7.59 21.65
CA ALA A 41 -2.02 -7.52 20.19
C ALA A 41 -2.25 -8.91 19.58
N THR A 42 -1.53 -9.93 20.06
CA THR A 42 -1.70 -11.32 19.63
C THR A 42 -3.13 -11.80 19.89
N GLN A 43 -3.67 -11.57 21.09
CA GLN A 43 -5.04 -11.95 21.44
C GLN A 43 -6.08 -11.24 20.57
N ALA A 44 -5.88 -9.95 20.27
CA ALA A 44 -6.77 -9.20 19.39
C ALA A 44 -6.74 -9.73 17.94
N ILE A 45 -5.56 -10.08 17.43
CA ILE A 45 -5.42 -10.69 16.08
C ILE A 45 -6.04 -12.08 16.03
N CYS A 46 -5.87 -12.91 17.09
CA CYS A 46 -6.57 -14.19 17.21
C CYS A 46 -8.10 -14.00 17.13
N ALA A 47 -8.65 -13.06 17.90
CA ALA A 47 -10.09 -12.80 17.91
C ALA A 47 -10.62 -12.37 16.54
N VAL A 48 -9.92 -11.46 15.85
CA VAL A 48 -10.28 -11.06 14.48
C VAL A 48 -10.18 -12.24 13.52
N SER A 49 -9.13 -13.05 13.61
CA SER A 49 -8.92 -14.21 12.73
C SER A 49 -10.05 -15.24 12.88
N GLN A 50 -10.46 -15.52 14.12
CA GLN A 50 -11.60 -16.38 14.44
C GLN A 50 -12.92 -15.79 13.92
N TYR A 51 -13.15 -14.48 14.10
CA TYR A 51 -14.32 -13.79 13.56
C TYR A 51 -14.41 -13.90 12.03
N LEU A 52 -13.30 -13.64 11.32
CA LEU A 52 -13.26 -13.74 9.85
C LEU A 52 -13.50 -15.16 9.35
N ARG A 53 -12.99 -16.16 10.08
CA ARG A 53 -13.25 -17.58 9.79
C ARG A 53 -14.73 -17.90 9.98
N ALA A 54 -15.32 -17.53 11.12
CA ALA A 54 -16.74 -17.76 11.41
C ALA A 54 -17.66 -17.07 10.39
N ALA A 55 -17.28 -15.89 9.92
CA ALA A 55 -17.96 -15.14 8.88
C ALA A 55 -17.82 -15.71 7.46
N GLY A 56 -17.06 -16.81 7.27
CA GLY A 56 -16.87 -17.41 5.94
C GLY A 56 -16.05 -16.54 4.97
N VAL A 57 -15.21 -15.64 5.48
CA VAL A 57 -14.34 -14.80 4.62
C VAL A 57 -13.36 -15.70 3.85
N PRO A 58 -13.16 -15.48 2.53
CA PRO A 58 -12.27 -16.33 1.73
C PRO A 58 -10.84 -16.44 2.30
N PRO A 59 -10.19 -17.62 2.28
CA PRO A 59 -8.85 -17.84 2.83
C PRO A 59 -7.82 -16.79 2.37
N ARG A 60 -7.85 -16.41 1.09
CA ARG A 60 -6.99 -15.37 0.51
C ARG A 60 -7.12 -14.03 1.25
N LEU A 61 -8.35 -13.61 1.57
CA LEU A 61 -8.58 -12.33 2.25
C LEU A 61 -8.31 -12.44 3.76
N ARG A 62 -8.61 -13.59 4.37
CA ARG A 62 -8.23 -13.87 5.78
C ARG A 62 -6.71 -13.77 5.97
N LEU A 63 -5.93 -14.40 5.09
CA LEU A 63 -4.48 -14.33 5.12
C LEU A 63 -3.95 -12.91 4.86
N ALA A 64 -4.56 -12.16 3.93
CA ALA A 64 -4.18 -10.78 3.68
C ALA A 64 -4.46 -9.87 4.89
N ILE A 65 -5.62 -10.04 5.54
CA ILE A 65 -5.97 -9.31 6.76
C ILE A 65 -5.01 -9.65 7.90
N TRP A 66 -4.74 -10.94 8.14
CA TRP A 66 -3.78 -11.38 9.14
C TRP A 66 -2.39 -10.79 8.92
N ALA A 67 -1.87 -10.89 7.68
CA ALA A 67 -0.56 -10.36 7.34
C ALA A 67 -0.50 -8.84 7.58
N GLY A 68 -1.53 -8.10 7.16
CA GLY A 68 -1.60 -6.67 7.44
C GLY A 68 -1.72 -6.33 8.92
N LEU A 69 -2.46 -7.09 9.73
CA LEU A 69 -2.51 -6.87 11.17
C LEU A 69 -1.16 -7.10 11.86
N VAL A 70 -0.45 -8.16 11.48
CA VAL A 70 0.93 -8.40 11.95
C VAL A 70 1.86 -7.27 11.46
N LEU A 71 1.65 -6.77 10.25
CA LEU A 71 2.39 -5.63 9.70
C LEU A 71 2.15 -4.34 10.49
N GLU A 72 0.94 -4.11 11.01
CA GLU A 72 0.63 -2.98 11.90
C GLU A 72 1.32 -3.12 13.27
N VAL A 73 1.45 -4.34 13.80
CA VAL A 73 2.24 -4.56 15.02
C VAL A 73 3.73 -4.30 14.77
N PHE A 74 4.25 -4.75 13.62
CA PHE A 74 5.60 -4.38 13.17
C PHE A 74 5.77 -2.87 13.00
N HIS A 75 4.76 -2.19 12.44
CA HIS A 75 4.76 -0.74 12.26
C HIS A 75 4.94 0.00 13.58
N ALA A 76 4.18 -0.43 14.60
CA ALA A 76 4.20 0.17 15.93
C ALA A 76 5.48 -0.14 16.71
N GLN A 77 6.07 -1.33 16.53
CA GLN A 77 7.21 -1.81 17.31
C GLN A 77 8.26 -2.54 16.43
N PRO A 78 8.87 -1.86 15.44
CA PRO A 78 9.70 -2.53 14.43
C PRO A 78 10.93 -3.21 15.04
N ALA A 79 11.62 -2.53 15.98
CA ALA A 79 12.80 -3.09 16.63
C ALA A 79 12.48 -4.35 17.44
N LEU A 80 11.39 -4.34 18.20
CA LEU A 80 10.95 -5.50 18.99
C LEU A 80 10.58 -6.68 18.09
N VAL A 81 9.81 -6.44 17.03
CA VAL A 81 9.38 -7.51 16.11
C VAL A 81 10.57 -8.08 15.33
N VAL A 82 11.51 -7.25 14.86
CA VAL A 82 12.75 -7.73 14.22
C VAL A 82 13.56 -8.61 15.17
N ALA A 83 13.77 -8.16 16.42
CA ALA A 83 14.48 -8.94 17.43
C ALA A 83 13.79 -10.27 17.71
N ALA A 84 12.46 -10.28 17.79
CA ALA A 84 11.67 -11.48 18.01
C ALA A 84 11.75 -12.47 16.82
N ILE A 85 11.72 -11.97 15.58
CA ILE A 85 11.89 -12.80 14.37
C ILE A 85 13.28 -13.44 14.35
N GLN A 86 14.32 -12.68 14.65
CA GLN A 86 15.70 -13.18 14.70
C GLN A 86 15.86 -14.23 15.82
N ALA A 87 15.29 -13.96 17.00
CA ALA A 87 15.28 -14.88 18.11
C ALA A 87 14.58 -16.20 17.77
N ARG A 88 13.40 -16.13 17.13
CA ARG A 88 12.66 -17.28 16.61
C ARG A 88 13.50 -18.10 15.62
N ALA A 89 14.16 -17.45 14.68
CA ALA A 89 15.00 -18.13 13.68
C ALA A 89 16.19 -18.86 14.33
N ILE A 90 16.87 -18.23 15.30
CA ILE A 90 17.97 -18.84 16.05
C ILE A 90 17.47 -20.07 16.81
N GLN A 91 16.37 -19.94 17.56
CA GLN A 91 15.77 -21.04 18.31
C GLN A 91 15.44 -22.22 17.41
N ARG A 92 14.67 -22.01 16.33
CA ARG A 92 14.31 -23.05 15.37
C ARG A 92 15.52 -23.77 14.77
N SER A 93 16.56 -23.02 14.40
CA SER A 93 17.77 -23.61 13.81
C SER A 93 18.53 -24.54 14.75
N MET A 94 18.33 -24.40 16.06
CA MET A 94 19.02 -25.17 17.09
C MET A 94 18.12 -26.22 17.76
N SER A 95 16.79 -26.12 17.63
CA SER A 95 15.81 -27.02 18.26
C SER A 95 15.95 -28.49 17.85
N SER A 96 16.26 -28.78 16.58
CA SER A 96 16.38 -30.17 16.08
C SER A 96 17.58 -30.91 16.67
N ARG A 97 18.70 -30.21 16.89
CA ARG A 97 19.88 -30.75 17.58
C ARG A 97 19.61 -30.95 19.07
N TRP A 98 18.96 -29.97 19.70
CA TRP A 98 18.63 -29.99 21.12
C TRP A 98 17.66 -31.11 21.51
N ALA A 99 16.61 -31.35 20.72
CA ALA A 99 15.68 -32.46 20.94
C ALA A 99 16.38 -33.83 20.85
N SER A 100 17.30 -34.00 19.88
CA SER A 100 18.16 -35.19 19.78
C SER A 100 19.05 -35.34 21.01
N ASP A 101 19.66 -34.25 21.49
CA ASP A 101 20.60 -34.28 22.60
C ASP A 101 19.90 -34.54 23.94
N ILE A 102 18.69 -34.01 24.15
CA ILE A 102 17.83 -34.34 25.30
C ILE A 102 17.39 -35.81 25.24
N ALA A 103 16.95 -36.30 24.07
CA ALA A 103 16.54 -37.70 23.90
C ALA A 103 17.70 -38.68 24.14
N LYS A 104 18.92 -38.33 23.70
CA LYS A 104 20.15 -39.10 23.97
C LYS A 104 20.59 -39.03 25.44
N ALA A 105 20.30 -37.92 26.13
CA ALA A 105 20.62 -37.72 27.54
C ALA A 105 19.61 -38.40 28.49
N GLY A 106 18.99 -39.51 28.07
CA GLY A 106 17.87 -40.26 28.68
C GLY A 106 17.82 -40.47 30.21
N SER A 107 18.82 -40.07 30.99
CA SER A 107 18.83 -40.08 32.46
C SER A 107 18.52 -38.74 33.14
N ILE A 108 18.50 -37.60 32.44
CA ILE A 108 18.26 -36.28 33.07
C ILE A 108 16.77 -36.03 33.34
N VAL A 109 15.88 -36.62 32.53
CA VAL A 109 14.42 -36.45 32.62
C VAL A 109 13.85 -37.03 33.93
N THR A 110 14.53 -37.99 34.56
CA THR A 110 14.10 -38.61 35.82
C THR A 110 14.38 -37.74 37.05
N TYR A 111 15.43 -36.90 37.01
CA TYR A 111 15.85 -36.05 38.13
C TYR A 111 15.43 -34.58 37.99
N ALA A 112 15.03 -34.14 36.79
CA ALA A 112 14.64 -32.76 36.48
C ALA A 112 13.18 -32.64 35.99
N ARG A 113 12.27 -33.47 36.52
CA ARG A 113 10.84 -33.52 36.14
C ARG A 113 10.12 -32.18 36.28
N CYS A 114 10.49 -31.38 37.29
CA CYS A 114 9.95 -30.02 37.48
C CYS A 114 10.55 -28.98 36.52
N GLU A 115 11.66 -29.31 35.85
CA GLU A 115 12.48 -28.36 35.08
C GLU A 115 12.34 -28.54 33.56
N VAL A 116 11.97 -29.75 33.10
CA VAL A 116 11.84 -30.09 31.66
C VAL A 116 10.37 -30.29 31.23
N GLY A 117 9.41 -30.32 32.15
CA GLY A 117 7.98 -30.38 31.81
C GLY A 117 7.26 -31.50 32.53
N ALA A 118 6.66 -31.15 33.67
CA ALA A 118 5.57 -31.91 34.27
C ALA A 118 4.62 -30.90 34.91
N GLY A 119 3.84 -30.22 34.05
CA GLY A 119 2.59 -29.62 34.46
C GLY A 119 1.48 -30.44 33.81
N GLU A 120 0.90 -31.39 34.56
CA GLU A 120 -0.44 -31.88 34.28
C GLU A 120 -1.39 -30.69 34.40
N SER A 121 -1.58 -29.95 33.32
CA SER A 121 -2.64 -28.97 33.19
C SER A 121 -3.50 -29.41 32.02
N THR A 122 -4.72 -29.81 32.34
CA THR A 122 -5.81 -30.19 31.44
C THR A 122 -6.33 -29.02 30.59
N ALA A 123 -5.48 -28.06 30.23
CA ALA A 123 -5.79 -26.95 29.35
C ALA A 123 -4.96 -27.05 28.08
N THR A 124 -5.64 -27.02 26.94
CA THR A 124 -5.21 -27.17 25.54
C THR A 124 -4.18 -26.13 25.02
N ALA A 125 -3.41 -25.49 25.89
CA ALA A 125 -2.31 -24.59 25.52
C ALA A 125 -0.98 -25.26 25.89
N ASP A 126 -0.29 -25.81 24.90
CA ASP A 126 1.09 -26.32 25.02
C ASP A 126 2.01 -25.18 25.51
N PRO A 127 2.40 -25.12 26.81
CA PRO A 127 2.75 -23.84 27.41
C PRO A 127 4.16 -23.33 27.05
N TRP A 128 5.00 -24.11 26.36
CA TRP A 128 6.40 -23.75 26.14
C TRP A 128 6.96 -24.32 24.84
N ARG A 129 6.66 -23.66 23.72
CA ARG A 129 7.43 -23.81 22.48
C ARG A 129 8.44 -22.66 22.37
N PRO A 130 9.70 -22.85 22.82
CA PRO A 130 10.71 -21.79 22.90
C PRO A 130 11.17 -21.28 21.53
N ASP A 131 10.58 -21.78 20.45
CA ASP A 131 10.90 -21.51 19.06
C ASP A 131 9.73 -20.87 18.30
N GLN A 132 8.66 -20.44 19.00
CA GLN A 132 7.49 -19.79 18.41
C GLN A 132 7.37 -18.31 18.80
N LEU A 133 7.12 -17.47 17.80
CA LEU A 133 6.68 -16.09 17.94
C LEU A 133 5.15 -16.08 17.88
N ASP A 134 4.49 -15.94 19.02
CA ASP A 134 3.03 -16.03 19.12
C ASP A 134 2.31 -15.07 18.16
N LEU A 135 2.87 -13.87 17.98
CA LEU A 135 2.34 -12.87 17.05
C LEU A 135 2.12 -13.43 15.64
N VAL A 136 2.97 -14.37 15.18
CA VAL A 136 2.90 -14.99 13.85
C VAL A 136 2.36 -16.41 13.95
N ASP A 137 3.00 -17.27 14.73
CA ASP A 137 2.77 -18.72 14.72
C ASP A 137 1.42 -19.09 15.33
N ARG A 138 1.01 -18.42 16.42
CA ARG A 138 -0.27 -18.67 17.08
C ARG A 138 -1.42 -18.07 16.28
N THR A 139 -1.29 -16.81 15.87
CA THR A 139 -2.36 -16.10 15.16
C THR A 139 -2.63 -16.71 13.78
N LEU A 140 -1.62 -17.25 13.09
CA LEU A 140 -1.78 -17.90 11.79
C LEU A 140 -2.67 -19.14 11.86
N LYS A 141 -2.55 -19.94 12.93
CA LYS A 141 -3.38 -21.14 13.15
C LYS A 141 -4.86 -20.81 13.25
N GLU A 142 -5.20 -19.66 13.84
CA GLU A 142 -6.58 -19.20 13.97
C GLU A 142 -7.26 -18.90 12.64
N LEU A 143 -6.48 -18.71 11.56
CA LEU A 143 -7.04 -18.52 10.23
C LEU A 143 -7.67 -19.78 9.66
N GLY A 144 -7.47 -20.98 10.23
CA GLY A 144 -8.07 -22.21 9.70
C GLY A 144 -7.82 -22.38 8.20
N LEU A 145 -6.53 -22.32 7.81
CA LEU A 145 -6.05 -22.59 6.44
C LEU A 145 -5.72 -24.07 6.21
N GLU A 146 -5.78 -24.88 7.27
CA GLU A 146 -5.59 -26.32 7.23
C GLU A 146 -6.91 -26.98 6.81
N GLU A 147 -7.02 -27.41 5.56
CA GLU A 147 -8.20 -28.17 5.05
C GLU A 147 -7.95 -29.69 5.02
N SER A 148 -6.75 -30.17 5.38
CA SER A 148 -6.42 -31.61 5.43
C SER A 148 -5.72 -31.94 6.75
N GLU A 149 -6.33 -32.80 7.56
CA GLU A 149 -5.72 -33.37 8.77
C GLU A 149 -4.45 -34.18 8.38
N GLY A 150 -3.27 -33.74 8.80
CA GLY A 150 -2.00 -34.43 8.56
C GLY A 150 -0.75 -33.57 8.80
N GLU A 151 0.43 -34.21 8.91
CA GLU A 151 1.75 -33.56 9.13
C GLU A 151 2.06 -32.45 8.10
N THR A 152 1.53 -32.58 6.88
CA THR A 152 1.67 -31.59 5.80
C THR A 152 1.01 -30.24 6.09
N GLY A 153 0.03 -30.18 7.02
CA GLY A 153 -0.65 -28.94 7.40
C GLY A 153 0.25 -28.02 8.24
N SER A 154 0.89 -28.58 9.26
CA SER A 154 1.79 -27.84 10.15
C SER A 154 3.03 -27.32 9.41
N GLU A 155 3.65 -28.14 8.56
CA GLU A 155 4.80 -27.73 7.75
C GLU A 155 4.45 -26.57 6.80
N ARG A 156 3.22 -26.58 6.26
CA ARG A 156 2.73 -25.52 5.39
C ARG A 156 2.54 -24.21 6.15
N LEU A 157 1.91 -24.24 7.33
CA LEU A 157 1.77 -23.05 8.17
C LEU A 157 3.14 -22.50 8.58
N ASP A 158 4.08 -23.38 8.91
CA ASP A 158 5.46 -22.99 9.21
C ASP A 158 6.14 -22.30 8.02
N GLY A 159 5.95 -22.83 6.80
CA GLY A 159 6.43 -22.19 5.58
C GLY A 159 5.85 -20.79 5.35
N ILE A 160 4.55 -20.60 5.60
CA ILE A 160 3.87 -19.29 5.51
C ILE A 160 4.42 -18.33 6.57
N ALA A 161 4.55 -18.78 7.82
CA ALA A 161 5.10 -17.99 8.92
C ALA A 161 6.53 -17.55 8.63
N ASP A 162 7.37 -18.45 8.10
CA ASP A 162 8.75 -18.16 7.74
C ASP A 162 8.84 -17.20 6.54
N ALA A 163 7.99 -17.37 5.52
CA ALA A 163 7.91 -16.44 4.39
C ALA A 163 7.53 -15.03 4.86
N TRP A 164 6.56 -14.92 5.76
CA TRP A 164 6.13 -13.64 6.30
C TRP A 164 7.21 -12.99 7.19
N CYS A 165 7.85 -13.76 8.08
CA CYS A 165 8.98 -13.28 8.88
C CYS A 165 10.11 -12.74 8.00
N ARG A 166 10.51 -13.48 6.94
CA ARG A 166 11.52 -13.02 5.97
C ARG A 166 11.08 -11.74 5.26
N ARG A 167 9.79 -11.61 4.93
CA ARG A 167 9.24 -10.42 4.29
C ARG A 167 9.30 -9.19 5.20
N LEU A 168 8.94 -9.32 6.47
CA LEU A 168 9.05 -8.25 7.47
C LEU A 168 10.49 -7.76 7.64
N LEU A 169 11.47 -8.68 7.65
CA LEU A 169 12.90 -8.32 7.67
C LEU A 169 13.39 -7.62 6.39
N ARG A 170 12.61 -7.63 5.30
CA ARG A 170 12.90 -6.88 4.07
C ARG A 170 12.32 -5.47 4.08
N VAL A 171 11.47 -5.10 5.03
CA VAL A 171 11.01 -3.70 5.17
C VAL A 171 12.23 -2.80 5.34
N GLY A 172 12.28 -1.69 4.60
CA GLY A 172 13.48 -0.87 4.45
C GLY A 172 14.31 -1.18 3.20
N ARG A 173 13.95 -2.22 2.42
CA ARG A 173 14.41 -2.39 1.03
C ARG A 173 13.43 -1.72 0.05
N PRO A 174 13.91 -1.31 -1.15
CA PRO A 174 13.03 -0.83 -2.21
C PRO A 174 11.79 -1.72 -2.43
N GLY A 175 10.61 -1.12 -2.44
CA GLY A 175 9.33 -1.81 -2.63
C GLY A 175 8.66 -2.33 -1.36
N ALA A 176 9.42 -2.55 -0.28
CA ALA A 176 8.90 -3.11 0.97
C ALA A 176 8.62 -2.06 2.06
N GLY A 177 8.83 -0.78 1.78
CA GLY A 177 8.68 0.32 2.74
C GLY A 177 10.01 0.97 3.13
N VAL A 178 9.95 2.00 3.97
CA VAL A 178 11.10 2.77 4.47
C VAL A 178 11.21 2.56 5.98
N ILE A 179 12.43 2.42 6.49
CA ILE A 179 12.73 2.45 7.93
C ILE A 179 13.74 3.57 8.18
N TRP A 180 13.55 4.32 9.26
CA TRP A 180 14.52 5.29 9.73
C TRP A 180 14.52 5.33 11.26
N ILE A 181 15.58 5.89 11.83
CA ILE A 181 15.72 6.09 13.27
C ILE A 181 15.66 7.59 13.53
N GLN A 182 14.84 7.98 14.50
CA GLN A 182 14.79 9.33 15.03
C GLN A 182 15.40 9.32 16.43
N GLU A 183 16.31 10.26 16.68
CA GLU A 183 16.88 10.51 18.00
C GLU A 183 16.20 11.75 18.58
N ASP A 184 15.67 11.65 19.80
CA ASP A 184 15.11 12.80 20.51
C ASP A 184 16.19 13.64 21.21
N THR A 185 15.79 14.71 21.90
CA THR A 185 16.73 15.60 22.61
C THR A 185 17.45 14.92 23.77
N ASP A 186 16.92 13.80 24.26
CA ASP A 186 17.48 13.03 25.38
C ASP A 186 18.36 11.87 24.89
N GLY A 187 18.55 11.74 23.57
CA GLY A 187 19.33 10.68 22.95
C GLY A 187 18.58 9.35 22.77
N ASN A 188 17.27 9.31 23.05
CA ASN A 188 16.48 8.10 22.83
C ASN A 188 16.25 7.90 21.33
N ARG A 189 16.51 6.67 20.88
CA ARG A 189 16.37 6.28 19.48
C ARG A 189 15.09 5.50 19.27
N THR A 190 14.20 6.03 18.45
CA THR A 190 12.97 5.38 18.03
C THR A 190 13.07 5.01 16.55
N ALA A 191 12.79 3.75 16.24
CA ALA A 191 12.67 3.30 14.86
C ALA A 191 11.24 3.55 14.36
N HIS A 192 11.13 4.18 13.21
CA HIS A 192 9.87 4.45 12.52
C HIS A 192 9.87 3.76 11.17
N THR A 193 8.67 3.44 10.68
CA THR A 193 8.51 2.79 9.38
C THR A 193 7.44 3.50 8.56
N TYR A 194 7.54 3.43 7.24
CA TYR A 194 6.50 3.84 6.31
C TYR A 194 6.28 2.70 5.34
N GLN A 195 5.03 2.29 5.17
CA GLN A 195 4.69 1.16 4.32
C GLN A 195 3.31 1.34 3.70
N ARG A 196 3.15 0.81 2.49
CA ARG A 196 1.85 0.65 1.85
C ARG A 196 1.43 -0.79 2.02
N VAL A 197 0.41 -1.05 2.84
CA VAL A 197 -0.02 -2.41 3.23
C VAL A 197 -0.14 -3.33 2.01
N GLY A 198 -0.84 -2.90 0.96
CA GLY A 198 -0.99 -3.70 -0.27
C GLY A 198 0.34 -4.11 -0.92
N ALA A 199 1.35 -3.24 -0.93
CA ALA A 199 2.66 -3.51 -1.54
C ALA A 199 3.50 -4.53 -0.75
N VAL A 200 3.32 -4.60 0.57
CA VAL A 200 4.03 -5.56 1.43
C VAL A 200 3.30 -6.91 1.47
N VAL A 201 1.97 -6.87 1.62
CA VAL A 201 1.11 -8.04 1.80
C VAL A 201 0.88 -8.80 0.49
N ALA A 202 0.59 -8.12 -0.62
CA ALA A 202 0.18 -8.83 -1.84
C ALA A 202 1.23 -9.82 -2.36
N PRO A 203 2.54 -9.51 -2.39
CA PRO A 203 3.53 -10.48 -2.85
C PRO A 203 3.65 -11.73 -1.96
N LEU A 204 3.38 -11.61 -0.64
CA LEU A 204 3.27 -12.79 0.23
C LEU A 204 2.11 -13.67 -0.24
N ILE A 205 0.93 -13.06 -0.48
CA ILE A 205 -0.26 -13.81 -0.89
C ILE A 205 -0.02 -14.52 -2.23
N GLU A 206 0.62 -13.86 -3.20
CA GLU A 206 0.97 -14.50 -4.48
C GLU A 206 2.05 -15.58 -4.33
N GLU A 207 2.95 -15.48 -3.34
CA GLU A 207 3.97 -16.49 -3.05
C GLU A 207 3.36 -17.76 -2.43
N VAL A 208 2.48 -17.61 -1.44
CA VAL A 208 2.06 -18.74 -0.60
C VAL A 208 0.71 -19.35 -1.00
N LEU A 209 -0.23 -18.57 -1.55
CA LEU A 209 -1.57 -19.06 -1.86
C LEU A 209 -1.62 -20.14 -2.96
N PRO A 210 -0.78 -20.10 -4.03
CA PRO A 210 -0.73 -21.22 -4.98
C PRO A 210 -0.34 -22.55 -4.31
N GLN A 211 0.40 -22.49 -3.20
CA GLN A 211 0.87 -23.67 -2.46
C GLN A 211 -0.22 -24.24 -1.53
N THR A 212 -1.27 -23.47 -1.22
CA THR A 212 -2.35 -23.89 -0.32
C THR A 212 -3.45 -24.68 -1.04
N GLY A 213 -3.37 -24.85 -2.37
CA GLY A 213 -4.36 -25.60 -3.17
C GLY A 213 -5.76 -24.99 -3.18
N THR A 214 -5.90 -23.76 -2.69
CA THR A 214 -7.19 -23.13 -2.43
C THR A 214 -7.81 -22.64 -3.74
N PRO A 215 -9.11 -22.91 -4.01
CA PRO A 215 -9.75 -22.51 -5.26
C PRO A 215 -9.63 -21.00 -5.50
N GLN A 216 -9.18 -20.63 -6.70
CA GLN A 216 -8.89 -19.26 -7.10
C GLN A 216 -10.15 -18.38 -7.28
N ALA A 217 -11.35 -19.00 -7.26
CA ALA A 217 -12.61 -18.38 -7.67
C ALA A 217 -13.68 -18.45 -6.57
N SER A 218 -13.55 -17.63 -5.52
CA SER A 218 -14.73 -17.13 -4.81
C SER A 218 -14.86 -15.63 -5.10
N LYS A 219 -16.09 -15.18 -5.36
CA LYS A 219 -16.40 -13.74 -5.42
C LYS A 219 -15.87 -13.13 -4.11
N PRO A 220 -14.99 -12.12 -4.15
CA PRO A 220 -14.45 -11.53 -2.94
C PRO A 220 -15.61 -11.00 -2.11
N MET A 221 -15.86 -11.65 -0.99
CA MET A 221 -16.70 -11.12 0.06
C MET A 221 -15.81 -10.24 0.92
N LEU A 222 -16.11 -8.94 1.00
CA LEU A 222 -15.50 -8.09 2.02
C LEU A 222 -15.80 -8.67 3.40
N PRO A 223 -14.90 -8.47 4.39
CA PRO A 223 -15.20 -8.91 5.74
C PRO A 223 -16.47 -8.19 6.23
N PRO A 224 -17.40 -8.89 6.88
CA PRO A 224 -18.52 -8.20 7.52
C PRO A 224 -17.99 -7.28 8.62
N TRP A 225 -18.66 -6.16 8.81
CA TRP A 225 -18.43 -5.28 9.95
C TRP A 225 -19.22 -5.81 11.15
N PRO A 226 -18.63 -5.88 12.36
CA PRO A 226 -19.38 -6.27 13.55
C PRO A 226 -20.58 -5.34 13.78
N SER A 227 -21.68 -5.87 14.32
CA SER A 227 -22.82 -5.02 14.71
C SER A 227 -22.40 -3.99 15.77
N ALA A 228 -23.16 -2.90 15.91
CA ALA A 228 -22.85 -1.85 16.90
C ALA A 228 -22.78 -2.41 18.35
N GLY A 229 -23.65 -3.37 18.68
CA GLY A 229 -23.63 -4.06 19.97
C GLY A 229 -22.39 -4.94 20.15
N GLU A 230 -22.02 -5.74 19.16
CA GLU A 230 -20.81 -6.56 19.19
C GLU A 230 -19.56 -5.68 19.29
N PHE A 231 -19.43 -4.66 18.44
CA PHE A 231 -18.26 -3.78 18.40
C PHE A 231 -18.07 -3.00 19.70
N SER A 232 -19.16 -2.50 20.30
CA SER A 232 -19.10 -1.76 21.56
C SER A 232 -18.65 -2.63 22.74
N SER A 233 -18.96 -3.93 22.71
CA SER A 233 -18.56 -4.91 23.74
C SER A 233 -17.09 -5.34 23.70
N LEU A 234 -16.38 -5.04 22.60
CA LEU A 234 -14.98 -5.43 22.43
C LEU A 234 -14.04 -4.67 23.39
N SER A 235 -12.93 -5.32 23.76
CA SER A 235 -11.81 -4.62 24.41
C SER A 235 -11.20 -3.59 23.45
N THR A 236 -10.49 -2.59 23.98
CA THR A 236 -9.88 -1.53 23.16
C THR A 236 -8.95 -2.09 22.08
N PHE A 237 -8.14 -3.11 22.41
CA PHE A 237 -7.26 -3.76 21.43
C PHE A 237 -8.03 -4.55 20.37
N GLN A 238 -9.10 -5.25 20.75
CA GLN A 238 -9.94 -5.97 19.80
C GLN A 238 -10.67 -5.01 18.87
N ALA A 239 -11.25 -3.92 19.40
CA ALA A 239 -11.90 -2.89 18.61
C ALA A 239 -10.92 -2.26 17.59
N ARG A 240 -9.70 -1.91 18.03
CA ARG A 240 -8.63 -1.43 17.11
C ARG A 240 -8.27 -2.48 16.06
N ALA A 241 -8.14 -3.75 16.42
CA ALA A 241 -7.82 -4.81 15.47
C ALA A 241 -8.91 -5.00 14.40
N HIS A 242 -10.20 -4.89 14.75
CA HIS A 242 -11.30 -4.92 13.79
C HIS A 242 -11.27 -3.71 12.83
N VAL A 243 -10.97 -2.52 13.35
CA VAL A 243 -10.80 -1.30 12.53
C VAL A 243 -9.64 -1.47 11.54
N LEU A 244 -8.49 -1.96 12.01
CA LEU A 244 -7.30 -2.23 11.19
C LEU A 244 -7.53 -3.36 10.18
N ALA A 245 -8.36 -4.35 10.51
CA ALA A 245 -8.76 -5.42 9.60
C ALA A 245 -9.57 -4.87 8.41
N ALA A 246 -10.51 -3.96 8.66
CA ALA A 246 -11.27 -3.29 7.62
C ALA A 246 -10.35 -2.45 6.71
N PHE A 247 -9.45 -1.66 7.32
CA PHE A 247 -8.42 -0.91 6.60
C PHE A 247 -7.56 -1.81 5.70
N THR A 248 -7.01 -2.88 6.27
CA THR A 248 -6.14 -3.83 5.57
C THR A 248 -6.86 -4.50 4.41
N ALA A 249 -8.08 -4.99 4.63
CA ALA A 249 -8.87 -5.65 3.61
C ALA A 249 -9.08 -4.74 2.39
N VAL A 250 -9.49 -3.50 2.64
CA VAL A 250 -9.72 -2.53 1.56
C VAL A 250 -8.41 -2.10 0.90
N ASN A 251 -7.35 -1.85 1.65
CA ASN A 251 -6.04 -1.49 1.09
C ASN A 251 -5.52 -2.58 0.15
N TYR A 252 -5.55 -3.83 0.61
CA TYR A 252 -5.14 -4.99 -0.17
C TYR A 252 -5.99 -5.15 -1.44
N LEU A 253 -7.32 -5.14 -1.32
CA LEU A 253 -8.21 -5.33 -2.46
C LEU A 253 -8.07 -4.22 -3.50
N ARG A 254 -7.93 -2.96 -3.07
CA ARG A 254 -7.70 -1.82 -3.96
C ARG A 254 -6.35 -1.94 -4.68
N PHE A 255 -5.33 -2.48 -4.01
CA PHE A 255 -4.02 -2.70 -4.61
C PHE A 255 -4.04 -3.82 -5.66
N VAL A 256 -4.62 -4.98 -5.36
CA VAL A 256 -4.62 -6.13 -6.28
C VAL A 256 -5.66 -6.03 -7.40
N ARG A 257 -6.81 -5.36 -7.16
CA ARG A 257 -7.96 -5.33 -8.09
C ARG A 257 -8.21 -3.98 -8.74
N GLY A 258 -7.30 -3.02 -8.60
CA GLY A 258 -7.43 -1.69 -9.22
C GLY A 258 -7.68 -1.70 -10.74
N HIS A 259 -7.47 -2.84 -11.40
CA HIS A 259 -7.58 -3.04 -12.85
C HIS A 259 -8.72 -3.99 -13.29
N GLU A 260 -9.57 -4.49 -12.39
CA GLU A 260 -10.65 -5.44 -12.75
C GLU A 260 -11.90 -4.75 -13.34
N LYS A 261 -12.65 -5.44 -14.21
CA LYS A 261 -13.90 -4.90 -14.82
C LYS A 261 -15.04 -4.66 -13.82
N SER A 262 -15.05 -5.34 -12.67
CA SER A 262 -16.02 -5.20 -11.56
C SER A 262 -15.70 -4.03 -10.60
N ARG A 263 -14.79 -3.14 -11.01
CA ARG A 263 -14.21 -2.06 -10.19
C ARG A 263 -15.24 -1.22 -9.44
N MET A 264 -16.33 -0.83 -10.08
CA MET A 264 -17.31 0.09 -9.46
C MET A 264 -18.01 -0.50 -8.24
N GLN A 265 -18.45 -1.76 -8.29
CA GLN A 265 -19.12 -2.39 -7.15
C GLN A 265 -18.13 -2.60 -6.00
N ALA A 266 -16.95 -3.16 -6.30
CA ALA A 266 -15.89 -3.35 -5.30
C ALA A 266 -15.46 -2.02 -4.66
N HIS A 267 -15.45 -0.92 -5.43
CA HIS A 267 -15.18 0.42 -4.94
C HIS A 267 -16.26 0.92 -3.97
N ARG A 268 -17.54 0.79 -4.33
CA ARG A 268 -18.68 1.14 -3.48
C ARG A 268 -18.66 0.35 -2.17
N ASP A 269 -18.49 -0.96 -2.25
CA ASP A 269 -18.48 -1.83 -1.06
C ASP A 269 -17.29 -1.50 -0.15
N SER A 270 -16.11 -1.26 -0.73
CA SER A 270 -14.92 -0.85 0.02
C SER A 270 -15.10 0.49 0.73
N ARG A 271 -15.76 1.47 0.09
CA ARG A 271 -16.07 2.76 0.71
C ARG A 271 -17.03 2.58 1.88
N ALA A 272 -18.09 1.79 1.68
CA ALA A 272 -19.08 1.53 2.72
C ALA A 272 -18.43 0.91 3.96
N LEU A 273 -17.58 -0.11 3.79
CA LEU A 273 -16.88 -0.76 4.89
C LEU A 273 -15.97 0.21 5.66
N ILE A 274 -15.14 1.00 4.97
CA ILE A 274 -14.24 1.96 5.64
C ILE A 274 -15.03 3.09 6.32
N HIS A 275 -16.13 3.53 5.72
CA HIS A 275 -16.98 4.55 6.33
C HIS A 275 -17.63 4.05 7.61
N GLN A 276 -18.18 2.82 7.61
CA GLN A 276 -18.72 2.16 8.80
C GLN A 276 -17.64 1.99 9.87
N ALA A 277 -16.44 1.54 9.48
CA ALA A 277 -15.32 1.41 10.39
C ALA A 277 -14.91 2.77 11.01
N ALA A 278 -14.90 3.84 10.23
CA ALA A 278 -14.57 5.19 10.70
C ALA A 278 -15.61 5.75 11.69
N GLN A 279 -16.89 5.50 11.44
CA GLN A 279 -17.97 5.87 12.36
C GLN A 279 -17.88 5.06 13.66
N GLY A 280 -17.83 3.72 13.56
CA GLY A 280 -17.72 2.86 14.72
C GLY A 280 -16.48 3.16 15.58
N ALA A 281 -15.33 3.41 14.95
CA ALA A 281 -14.11 3.79 15.64
C ALA A 281 -14.25 5.15 16.36
N ALA A 282 -14.85 6.16 15.71
CA ALA A 282 -15.08 7.46 16.33
C ALA A 282 -15.98 7.36 17.57
N ASP A 283 -17.05 6.57 17.47
CA ASP A 283 -18.03 6.40 18.55
C ASP A 283 -17.46 5.61 19.73
N ARG A 284 -16.64 4.57 19.47
CA ARG A 284 -16.15 3.63 20.50
C ARG A 284 -14.76 3.95 21.05
N LEU A 285 -13.83 4.35 20.19
CA LEU A 285 -12.43 4.61 20.54
C LEU A 285 -12.16 6.11 20.75
N GLY A 286 -13.03 6.96 20.22
CA GLY A 286 -12.89 8.41 20.24
C GLY A 286 -12.15 8.96 19.03
N PRO A 287 -12.26 10.27 18.76
CA PRO A 287 -11.75 10.92 17.54
C PRO A 287 -10.22 11.04 17.50
N SER A 288 -9.56 10.95 18.67
CA SER A 288 -8.10 11.07 18.79
C SER A 288 -7.38 9.72 18.79
N ASP A 289 -8.10 8.60 18.77
CA ASP A 289 -7.48 7.28 18.72
C ASP A 289 -6.73 7.09 17.39
N PRO A 290 -5.50 6.51 17.39
CA PRO A 290 -4.73 6.31 16.17
C PRO A 290 -5.47 5.50 15.10
N ALA A 291 -6.23 4.47 15.50
CA ALA A 291 -7.00 3.66 14.56
C ALA A 291 -8.14 4.46 13.96
N THR A 292 -8.84 5.28 14.76
CA THR A 292 -9.87 6.21 14.28
C THR A 292 -9.31 7.20 13.27
N LEU A 293 -8.18 7.84 13.59
CA LEU A 293 -7.52 8.81 12.70
C LEU A 293 -7.12 8.17 11.36
N LEU A 294 -6.61 6.94 11.39
CA LEU A 294 -6.26 6.18 10.20
C LEU A 294 -7.47 5.93 9.30
N VAL A 295 -8.55 5.33 9.82
CA VAL A 295 -9.70 4.99 8.97
C VAL A 295 -10.51 6.21 8.56
N GLN A 296 -10.55 7.28 9.37
CA GLN A 296 -11.17 8.55 8.96
C GLN A 296 -10.41 9.17 7.79
N GLY A 297 -9.09 9.33 7.92
CA GLY A 297 -8.26 9.89 6.84
C GLY A 297 -8.32 9.04 5.58
N TYR A 298 -8.33 7.72 5.73
CA TYR A 298 -8.47 6.81 4.59
C TYR A 298 -9.88 6.85 3.96
N SER A 299 -10.94 7.00 4.75
CA SER A 299 -12.31 7.20 4.27
C SER A 299 -12.42 8.45 3.39
N GLU A 300 -11.85 9.57 3.86
CA GLU A 300 -11.87 10.85 3.13
C GLU A 300 -11.08 10.75 1.81
N TYR A 301 -9.93 10.09 1.84
CA TYR A 301 -9.18 9.75 0.64
C TYR A 301 -10.02 8.93 -0.34
N LEU A 302 -10.69 7.86 0.09
CA LEU A 302 -11.47 7.00 -0.80
C LEU A 302 -12.68 7.73 -1.40
N GLN A 303 -13.33 8.61 -0.62
CA GLN A 303 -14.43 9.44 -1.12
C GLN A 303 -13.97 10.37 -2.24
N LEU A 304 -12.82 11.03 -2.06
CA LEU A 304 -12.24 11.90 -3.08
C LEU A 304 -11.76 11.07 -4.28
N TRP A 305 -10.96 10.04 -4.05
CA TRP A 305 -10.34 9.22 -5.09
C TRP A 305 -11.37 8.58 -6.02
N ASP A 306 -12.44 8.00 -5.49
CA ASP A 306 -13.42 7.32 -6.32
C ASP A 306 -14.21 8.30 -7.20
N LEU A 307 -14.49 9.51 -6.73
CA LEU A 307 -15.17 10.51 -7.57
C LEU A 307 -14.30 11.01 -8.72
N VAL A 308 -12.98 11.09 -8.52
CA VAL A 308 -12.05 11.37 -9.63
C VAL A 308 -12.11 10.29 -10.71
N HIS A 309 -12.55 9.07 -10.37
CA HIS A 309 -12.52 7.91 -11.27
C HIS A 309 -13.90 7.47 -11.77
N ASP A 310 -15.00 7.85 -11.10
CA ASP A 310 -16.37 7.46 -11.44
C ASP A 310 -17.00 8.37 -12.54
N GLY A 311 -16.30 9.42 -12.99
CA GLY A 311 -16.59 10.18 -14.23
C GLY A 311 -17.85 11.05 -14.25
N ASP A 312 -18.81 10.79 -13.37
CA ASP A 312 -20.17 11.35 -13.45
C ASP A 312 -20.49 12.15 -12.17
N THR A 313 -19.90 13.36 -12.05
CA THR A 313 -19.99 14.13 -10.80
C THR A 313 -20.36 15.59 -11.01
N ALA A 314 -21.33 16.06 -10.23
CA ALA A 314 -21.58 17.48 -10.03
C ALA A 314 -20.35 18.15 -9.37
N GLU A 315 -19.82 19.19 -10.00
CA GLU A 315 -18.66 19.99 -9.58
C GLU A 315 -18.71 20.40 -8.09
N GLN A 316 -19.89 20.80 -7.62
CA GLN A 316 -20.13 21.17 -6.21
C GLN A 316 -19.78 20.06 -5.21
N LYS A 317 -19.97 18.79 -5.59
CA LYS A 317 -19.65 17.63 -4.74
C LYS A 317 -18.14 17.40 -4.66
N LEU A 318 -17.40 17.62 -5.75
CA LEU A 318 -15.95 17.49 -5.79
C LEU A 318 -15.27 18.53 -4.88
N THR A 319 -15.70 19.80 -4.97
CA THR A 319 -15.17 20.90 -4.15
C THR A 319 -15.42 20.68 -2.65
N SER A 320 -16.62 20.23 -2.27
CA SER A 320 -16.96 19.88 -0.89
C SER A 320 -16.01 18.82 -0.31
N LEU A 321 -15.79 17.74 -1.06
CA LEU A 321 -14.94 16.64 -0.62
C LEU A 321 -13.45 16.98 -0.63
N ALA A 322 -13.01 17.83 -1.55
CA ALA A 322 -11.64 18.38 -1.51
C ALA A 322 -11.42 19.23 -0.24
N ARG A 323 -12.41 20.05 0.16
CA ARG A 323 -12.33 20.81 1.42
C ARG A 323 -12.33 19.89 2.64
N GLN A 324 -13.11 18.82 2.62
CA GLN A 324 -13.09 17.79 3.68
C GLN A 324 -11.73 17.11 3.77
N ALA A 325 -11.15 16.68 2.65
CA ALA A 325 -9.83 16.07 2.57
C ALA A 325 -8.73 17.02 3.09
N LEU A 326 -8.79 18.31 2.74
CA LEU A 326 -7.87 19.33 3.27
C LEU A 326 -8.02 19.51 4.79
N ALA A 327 -9.25 19.45 5.32
CA ALA A 327 -9.48 19.44 6.77
C ALA A 327 -8.90 18.18 7.42
N GLY A 328 -9.05 17.01 6.78
CA GLY A 328 -8.42 15.75 7.15
C GLY A 328 -6.91 15.86 7.25
N GLN A 329 -6.24 16.41 6.24
CA GLN A 329 -4.79 16.65 6.26
C GLN A 329 -4.37 17.52 7.46
N ARG A 330 -5.14 18.58 7.79
CA ARG A 330 -4.85 19.41 8.98
C ARG A 330 -4.97 18.61 10.27
N ARG A 331 -5.98 17.74 10.40
CA ARG A 331 -6.14 16.85 11.56
C ARG A 331 -4.99 15.85 11.67
N THR A 332 -4.60 15.21 10.56
CA THR A 332 -3.43 14.31 10.52
C THR A 332 -2.16 15.02 10.95
N SER A 333 -1.90 16.22 10.44
CA SER A 333 -0.72 17.00 10.83
C SER A 333 -0.75 17.49 12.27
N ALA A 334 -1.94 17.79 12.82
CA ALA A 334 -2.09 18.11 14.24
C ALA A 334 -1.82 16.87 15.11
N ALA A 335 -2.35 15.71 14.75
CA ALA A 335 -2.14 14.46 15.46
C ALA A 335 -0.67 14.00 15.44
N LEU A 336 0.03 14.21 14.32
CA LEU A 336 1.48 13.99 14.24
C LEU A 336 2.24 14.88 15.23
N LYS A 337 1.90 16.17 15.28
CA LYS A 337 2.55 17.13 16.20
C LYS A 337 2.28 16.84 17.66
N SER A 338 1.12 16.29 17.98
CA SER A 338 0.75 15.90 19.35
C SER A 338 1.16 14.47 19.70
N ALA A 339 1.93 13.79 18.85
CA ALA A 339 2.34 12.39 19.00
C ALA A 339 1.17 11.38 19.15
N ASN A 340 -0.04 11.75 18.72
CA ASN A 340 -1.20 10.84 18.68
C ASN A 340 -1.20 9.95 17.44
N LEU A 341 -0.40 10.29 16.43
CA LEU A 341 -0.24 9.50 15.23
C LEU A 341 1.24 9.38 14.92
N ASP A 342 1.68 8.16 14.62
CA ASP A 342 3.08 7.93 14.31
C ASP A 342 3.46 8.58 12.95
N PRO A 343 4.75 8.94 12.76
CA PRO A 343 5.23 9.58 11.53
C PRO A 343 4.95 8.77 10.24
N GLY A 344 4.99 7.45 10.31
CA GLY A 344 4.73 6.55 9.18
C GLY A 344 3.30 6.65 8.68
N THR A 345 2.33 6.47 9.59
CA THR A 345 0.90 6.57 9.30
C THR A 345 0.54 7.96 8.84
N ALA A 346 1.04 9.00 9.53
CA ALA A 346 0.78 10.38 9.15
C ALA A 346 1.28 10.67 7.73
N SER A 347 2.49 10.23 7.41
CA SER A 347 3.06 10.41 6.08
C SER A 347 2.29 9.65 5.00
N TYR A 348 1.77 8.46 5.31
CA TYR A 348 0.92 7.70 4.40
C TYR A 348 -0.39 8.45 4.08
N LEU A 349 -1.12 8.89 5.09
CA LEU A 349 -2.38 9.62 4.92
C LEU A 349 -2.21 10.96 4.20
N LEU A 350 -1.16 11.71 4.55
CA LEU A 350 -0.86 12.97 3.88
C LEU A 350 -0.51 12.77 2.40
N GLU A 351 0.28 11.74 2.07
CA GLU A 351 0.66 11.43 0.70
C GLU A 351 -0.55 11.04 -0.16
N ILE A 352 -1.32 10.03 0.24
CA ILE A 352 -2.41 9.50 -0.60
C ILE A 352 -3.48 10.57 -0.85
N THR A 353 -3.78 11.40 0.16
CA THR A 353 -4.73 12.49 0.03
C THR A 353 -4.18 13.61 -0.86
N SER A 354 -2.89 13.93 -0.75
CA SER A 354 -2.24 14.91 -1.64
C SER A 354 -2.23 14.44 -3.09
N VAL A 355 -2.03 13.14 -3.33
CA VAL A 355 -2.13 12.54 -4.67
C VAL A 355 -3.55 12.64 -5.21
N ALA A 356 -4.56 12.31 -4.42
CA ALA A 356 -5.96 12.40 -4.85
C ALA A 356 -6.38 13.84 -5.20
N LEU A 357 -5.94 14.83 -4.40
CA LEU A 357 -6.17 16.26 -4.70
C LEU A 357 -5.41 16.70 -5.97
N ALA A 358 -4.20 16.20 -6.18
CA ALA A 358 -3.36 16.54 -7.31
C ALA A 358 -3.91 16.04 -8.66
N GLU A 359 -4.64 14.92 -8.69
CA GLU A 359 -5.25 14.39 -9.93
C GLU A 359 -6.31 15.33 -10.53
N ARG A 360 -6.93 16.20 -9.72
CA ARG A 360 -7.90 17.22 -10.17
C ARG A 360 -7.41 18.64 -9.89
N TYR A 361 -6.09 18.84 -9.91
CA TYR A 361 -5.47 20.09 -9.48
C TYR A 361 -6.02 21.32 -10.22
N GLN A 362 -6.18 21.25 -11.55
CA GLN A 362 -6.65 22.38 -12.36
C GLN A 362 -8.08 22.79 -12.01
N GLU A 363 -9.02 21.83 -11.94
CA GLU A 363 -10.42 22.05 -11.56
C GLU A 363 -10.52 22.61 -10.13
N LEU A 364 -9.83 21.96 -9.18
CA LEU A 364 -9.90 22.35 -7.77
C LEU A 364 -9.21 23.68 -7.49
N GLN A 365 -8.21 24.09 -8.28
CA GLN A 365 -7.51 25.36 -8.10
C GLN A 365 -8.43 26.56 -8.41
N ALA A 366 -9.35 26.43 -9.37
CA ALA A 366 -10.32 27.48 -9.68
C ALA A 366 -11.26 27.72 -8.48
N GLU A 367 -11.71 26.65 -7.84
CA GLU A 367 -12.69 26.67 -6.73
C GLU A 367 -12.05 26.85 -5.34
N ILE A 368 -10.75 26.57 -5.22
CA ILE A 368 -9.98 26.66 -3.98
C ILE A 368 -8.65 27.38 -4.30
N PRO A 369 -8.64 28.74 -4.33
CA PRO A 369 -7.46 29.51 -4.72
C PRO A 369 -6.20 29.22 -3.89
N ASP A 370 -6.37 28.87 -2.62
CA ASP A 370 -5.27 28.53 -1.69
C ASP A 370 -4.72 27.10 -1.86
N LEU A 371 -5.32 26.26 -2.72
CA LEU A 371 -4.92 24.87 -2.92
C LEU A 371 -3.42 24.69 -3.20
N PRO A 372 -2.75 25.50 -4.05
CA PRO A 372 -1.32 25.36 -4.30
C PRO A 372 -0.48 25.49 -3.01
N ARG A 373 -0.83 26.45 -2.15
CA ARG A 373 -0.13 26.69 -0.87
C ARG A 373 -0.39 25.55 0.11
N LEU A 374 -1.63 25.07 0.17
CA LEU A 374 -2.03 23.97 1.06
C LEU A 374 -1.36 22.65 0.66
N LEU A 375 -1.33 22.31 -0.64
CA LEU A 375 -0.62 21.13 -1.13
C LEU A 375 0.89 21.22 -0.92
N ALA A 376 1.51 22.39 -1.16
CA ALA A 376 2.92 22.59 -0.88
C ALA A 376 3.27 22.32 0.60
N ARG A 377 2.40 22.77 1.50
CA ARG A 377 2.53 22.50 2.94
C ARG A 377 2.35 21.02 3.25
N ALA A 378 1.31 20.37 2.73
CA ALA A 378 1.04 18.95 2.97
C ALA A 378 2.20 18.06 2.48
N TRP A 379 2.79 18.36 1.32
CA TRP A 379 3.98 17.66 0.84
C TRP A 379 5.20 17.86 1.73
N ARG A 380 5.42 19.09 2.22
CA ARG A 380 6.50 19.35 3.19
C ARG A 380 6.30 18.56 4.48
N GLU A 381 5.08 18.53 5.01
CA GLU A 381 4.75 17.74 6.20
C GLU A 381 4.90 16.23 5.94
N THR A 382 4.51 15.75 4.76
CA THR A 382 4.72 14.35 4.31
C THR A 382 6.20 13.96 4.31
N LEU A 383 7.07 14.80 3.73
CA LEU A 383 8.50 14.56 3.63
C LEU A 383 9.22 14.71 4.97
N ASN A 384 8.80 15.67 5.80
CA ASN A 384 9.30 15.82 7.16
C ASN A 384 9.00 14.59 8.00
N ALA A 385 7.78 14.06 7.89
CA ALA A 385 7.38 12.84 8.59
C ALA A 385 8.19 11.59 8.17
N ARG A 386 8.95 11.63 7.06
CA ARG A 386 9.88 10.55 6.63
C ARG A 386 11.36 10.90 6.81
N ALA A 387 11.67 11.98 7.53
CA ALA A 387 13.02 12.52 7.65
C ALA A 387 13.72 12.76 6.29
N ALA A 388 12.97 13.09 5.23
CA ALA A 388 13.49 13.16 3.86
C ALA A 388 13.78 14.60 3.37
N THR A 389 13.29 15.63 4.06
CA THR A 389 13.30 17.01 3.55
C THR A 389 14.69 17.62 3.38
N ALA A 390 15.59 17.40 4.35
CA ALA A 390 16.96 17.91 4.27
C ALA A 390 17.72 17.28 3.10
N ALA A 391 17.61 15.96 2.93
CA ALA A 391 18.21 15.22 1.83
C ALA A 391 17.68 15.68 0.46
N LEU A 392 16.36 15.79 0.27
CA LEU A 392 15.75 16.27 -0.98
C LEU A 392 16.07 17.72 -1.35
N SER A 393 16.57 18.50 -0.39
CA SER A 393 17.03 19.87 -0.62
C SER A 393 18.49 19.89 -1.07
N ALA A 394 19.29 18.89 -0.69
CA ALA A 394 20.68 18.73 -1.09
C ALA A 394 20.82 17.96 -2.41
N ASP A 395 20.34 16.71 -2.48
CA ASP A 395 20.40 15.86 -3.67
C ASP A 395 19.45 14.64 -3.52
N ALA A 396 18.76 14.25 -4.59
CA ALA A 396 17.94 13.04 -4.61
C ALA A 396 18.76 11.76 -4.43
N GLU A 397 20.02 11.76 -4.92
CA GLU A 397 20.93 10.62 -4.79
C GLU A 397 21.41 10.41 -3.35
N SER A 398 21.32 11.43 -2.49
CA SER A 398 21.65 11.30 -1.06
C SER A 398 20.60 10.50 -0.27
N LEU A 399 19.43 10.24 -0.86
CA LEU A 399 18.40 9.39 -0.28
C LEU A 399 18.78 7.91 -0.42
N ASN A 400 18.48 7.12 0.62
CA ASN A 400 18.65 5.68 0.51
C ASN A 400 17.70 5.10 -0.57
N PRO A 401 18.01 3.91 -1.14
CA PRO A 401 17.19 3.34 -2.20
C PRO A 401 15.71 3.17 -1.84
N ALA A 402 15.38 2.80 -0.60
CA ALA A 402 14.00 2.65 -0.17
C ALA A 402 13.25 4.00 -0.16
N GLN A 403 13.88 5.07 0.31
CA GLN A 403 13.32 6.42 0.23
C GLN A 403 13.10 6.83 -1.23
N ARG A 404 14.10 6.64 -2.10
CA ARG A 404 13.97 6.92 -3.54
C ARG A 404 12.82 6.16 -4.19
N PHE A 405 12.56 4.92 -3.77
CA PHE A 405 11.42 4.16 -4.28
C PHE A 405 10.07 4.88 -4.05
N HIS A 406 9.93 5.66 -2.97
CA HIS A 406 8.66 6.24 -2.52
C HIS A 406 8.47 7.75 -2.80
N ILE A 407 9.43 8.43 -3.44
CA ILE A 407 9.31 9.88 -3.76
C ILE A 407 8.64 10.20 -5.11
N ALA A 408 8.22 9.19 -5.88
CA ALA A 408 7.60 9.37 -7.21
C ALA A 408 6.37 10.30 -7.16
N SER A 409 5.52 10.12 -6.14
CA SER A 409 4.31 10.93 -5.93
C SER A 409 4.65 12.42 -5.73
N TYR A 410 5.74 12.71 -5.02
CA TYR A 410 6.23 14.08 -4.83
C TYR A 410 6.82 14.66 -6.12
N ALA A 411 7.56 13.85 -6.90
CA ALA A 411 8.04 14.26 -8.22
C ALA A 411 6.87 14.63 -9.15
N ASN A 412 5.76 13.89 -9.10
CA ASN A 412 4.56 14.21 -9.89
C ASN A 412 3.92 15.52 -9.44
N TYR A 413 3.82 15.76 -8.14
CA TYR A 413 3.37 17.04 -7.61
C TYR A 413 4.21 18.22 -8.13
N LEU A 414 5.54 18.09 -8.16
CA LEU A 414 6.41 19.12 -8.72
C LEU A 414 6.13 19.37 -10.20
N ALA A 415 5.91 18.31 -10.98
CA ALA A 415 5.55 18.48 -12.38
C ALA A 415 4.25 19.26 -12.57
N LEU A 416 3.27 19.13 -11.68
CA LEU A 416 2.00 19.85 -11.77
C LEU A 416 2.16 21.37 -11.60
N ARG A 417 3.13 21.82 -10.78
CA ARG A 417 3.42 23.26 -10.61
C ARG A 417 3.90 23.94 -11.89
N GLY A 418 4.50 23.18 -12.81
CA GLY A 418 4.80 23.62 -14.18
C GLY A 418 5.92 24.64 -14.33
N THR A 419 6.59 25.08 -13.25
CA THR A 419 7.76 25.96 -13.38
C THR A 419 8.95 25.18 -13.97
N THR A 420 9.82 25.85 -14.72
CA THR A 420 11.03 25.22 -15.30
C THR A 420 11.87 24.52 -14.23
N ALA A 421 12.04 25.14 -13.05
CA ALA A 421 12.77 24.57 -11.94
C ALA A 421 12.08 23.32 -11.34
N ASP A 422 10.76 23.37 -11.14
CA ASP A 422 10.01 22.23 -10.62
C ASP A 422 9.98 21.05 -11.61
N LEU A 423 9.87 21.33 -12.92
CA LEU A 423 9.92 20.30 -13.98
C LEU A 423 11.30 19.62 -14.06
N ARG A 424 12.40 20.40 -13.98
CA ARG A 424 13.76 19.85 -13.87
C ARG A 424 13.90 18.95 -12.64
N LYS A 425 13.46 19.45 -11.47
CA LYS A 425 13.53 18.69 -10.21
C LYS A 425 12.68 17.42 -10.28
N SER A 426 11.46 17.51 -10.83
CA SER A 426 10.59 16.36 -11.06
C SER A 426 11.23 15.29 -11.95
N MET A 427 11.84 15.71 -13.07
CA MET A 427 12.51 14.80 -13.99
C MET A 427 13.67 14.08 -13.29
N ASN A 428 14.53 14.80 -12.58
CA ASN A 428 15.65 14.22 -11.84
C ASN A 428 15.19 13.23 -10.76
N LEU A 429 14.16 13.58 -9.99
CA LEU A 429 13.59 12.69 -8.97
C LEU A 429 12.99 11.41 -9.60
N ASN A 430 12.26 11.54 -10.70
CA ASN A 430 11.69 10.36 -11.36
C ASN A 430 12.76 9.46 -11.98
N LEU A 431 13.88 10.01 -12.47
CA LEU A 431 15.02 9.20 -12.93
C LEU A 431 15.67 8.44 -11.77
N ALA A 432 15.89 9.09 -10.63
CA ALA A 432 16.42 8.44 -9.41
C ALA A 432 15.46 7.36 -8.88
N VAL A 433 14.15 7.59 -8.94
CA VAL A 433 13.11 6.59 -8.62
C VAL A 433 13.22 5.40 -9.56
N LEU A 434 13.30 5.64 -10.88
CA LEU A 434 13.31 4.58 -11.88
C LEU A 434 14.52 3.65 -11.73
N ALA A 435 15.70 4.23 -11.46
CA ALA A 435 16.94 3.50 -11.23
C ALA A 435 16.83 2.49 -10.08
N VAL A 436 15.93 2.72 -9.12
CA VAL A 436 15.69 1.83 -7.98
C VAL A 436 14.47 0.92 -8.19
N ARG A 437 13.37 1.44 -8.75
CA ARG A 437 12.12 0.68 -8.92
C ARG A 437 12.26 -0.47 -9.91
N SER A 438 12.92 -0.24 -11.05
CA SER A 438 13.03 -1.24 -12.11
C SER A 438 13.81 -2.50 -11.65
N PRO A 439 15.01 -2.38 -11.03
CA PRO A 439 15.70 -3.53 -10.47
C PRO A 439 14.93 -4.21 -9.33
N ALA A 440 14.30 -3.44 -8.44
CA ALA A 440 13.57 -3.99 -7.30
C ALA A 440 12.41 -4.89 -7.72
N ILE A 441 11.66 -4.48 -8.75
CA ILE A 441 10.52 -5.23 -9.27
C ILE A 441 10.98 -6.43 -10.09
N THR A 442 12.08 -6.27 -10.86
CA THR A 442 12.67 -7.39 -11.61
C THR A 442 13.18 -8.49 -10.67
N ALA A 443 13.71 -8.12 -9.51
CA ALA A 443 14.20 -9.06 -8.49
C ALA A 443 13.07 -9.76 -7.71
N GLU A 444 11.81 -9.33 -7.86
CA GLU A 444 10.67 -9.89 -7.15
C GLU A 444 9.88 -10.82 -8.08
N SER A 445 10.15 -12.13 -7.99
CA SER A 445 9.56 -13.16 -8.85
C SER A 445 8.04 -13.26 -8.78
N THR A 446 7.44 -12.82 -7.66
CA THR A 446 5.98 -12.82 -7.42
C THR A 446 5.39 -11.41 -7.44
N ALA A 447 6.05 -10.47 -8.14
CA ALA A 447 5.59 -9.10 -8.21
C ALA A 447 4.17 -9.02 -8.81
N PRO A 448 3.19 -8.44 -8.10
CA PRO A 448 1.84 -8.28 -8.63
C PRO A 448 1.84 -7.33 -9.83
N VAL A 449 0.82 -7.43 -10.70
CA VAL A 449 0.65 -6.58 -11.89
C VAL A 449 0.74 -5.07 -11.54
N ALA A 450 0.24 -4.69 -10.36
CA ALA A 450 0.33 -3.32 -9.85
C ALA A 450 1.78 -2.81 -9.71
N SER A 451 2.74 -3.68 -9.39
CA SER A 451 4.16 -3.33 -9.33
C SER A 451 4.70 -2.95 -10.71
N HIS A 452 4.38 -3.74 -11.75
CA HIS A 452 4.76 -3.41 -13.12
C HIS A 452 4.12 -2.09 -13.61
N ALA A 453 2.83 -1.89 -13.30
CA ALA A 453 2.15 -0.62 -13.59
C ALA A 453 2.85 0.58 -12.94
N ALA A 454 3.40 0.42 -11.74
CA ALA A 454 4.14 1.48 -11.05
C ALA A 454 5.46 1.87 -11.74
N VAL A 455 6.10 0.98 -12.51
CA VAL A 455 7.29 1.31 -13.32
C VAL A 455 6.88 2.06 -14.57
N ARG A 456 5.87 1.55 -15.29
CA ARG A 456 5.26 2.23 -16.44
C ARG A 456 4.85 3.67 -16.08
N ASP A 457 4.22 3.86 -14.92
CA ASP A 457 3.78 5.18 -14.50
C ASP A 457 4.96 6.14 -14.28
N VAL A 458 6.12 5.66 -13.82
CA VAL A 458 7.33 6.50 -13.72
C VAL A 458 7.85 6.88 -15.10
N HIS A 459 7.91 5.95 -16.06
CA HIS A 459 8.25 6.29 -17.45
C HIS A 459 7.27 7.32 -18.04
N LEU A 460 5.97 7.15 -17.81
CA LEU A 460 4.95 8.10 -18.23
C LEU A 460 5.17 9.50 -17.62
N ASN A 461 5.52 9.57 -16.34
CA ASN A 461 5.80 10.83 -15.66
C ASN A 461 7.05 11.50 -16.26
N ILE A 462 8.11 10.76 -16.56
CA ILE A 462 9.33 11.30 -17.18
C ILE A 462 9.02 11.83 -18.58
N ALA A 463 8.35 11.03 -19.42
CA ALA A 463 8.02 11.43 -20.79
C ALA A 463 7.16 12.70 -20.82
N SER A 464 6.10 12.73 -20.00
CA SER A 464 5.19 13.88 -19.89
C SER A 464 5.89 15.13 -19.34
N THR A 465 6.75 14.97 -18.33
CA THR A 465 7.52 16.09 -17.75
C THR A 465 8.54 16.64 -18.74
N ALA A 466 9.26 15.78 -19.45
CA ALA A 466 10.25 16.16 -20.43
C ALA A 466 9.60 16.91 -21.61
N ALA A 467 8.49 16.41 -22.14
CA ALA A 467 7.74 17.09 -23.22
C ALA A 467 7.23 18.48 -22.79
N ARG A 468 6.84 18.65 -21.52
CA ARG A 468 6.43 19.95 -20.96
C ARG A 468 7.60 20.89 -20.67
N LEU A 469 8.77 20.36 -20.32
CA LEU A 469 9.98 21.15 -20.07
C LEU A 469 10.60 21.68 -21.36
N LEU A 470 10.59 20.88 -22.44
CA LEU A 470 11.22 21.21 -23.72
C LEU A 470 10.86 22.60 -24.28
N PRO A 471 9.58 23.04 -24.35
CA PRO A 471 9.24 24.38 -24.83
C PRO A 471 9.68 25.51 -23.89
N LEU A 472 9.94 25.22 -22.61
CA LEU A 472 10.36 26.20 -21.60
C LEU A 472 11.88 26.40 -21.52
N LEU A 473 12.66 25.54 -22.17
CA LEU A 473 14.12 25.63 -22.19
C LEU A 473 14.60 26.69 -23.19
N PRO A 474 15.44 27.66 -22.78
CA PRO A 474 16.03 28.65 -23.69
C PRO A 474 16.80 28.01 -24.87
N ALA A 475 16.77 28.63 -26.05
CA ALA A 475 17.49 28.14 -27.24
C ALA A 475 19.01 28.03 -27.06
N ARG A 476 19.59 28.79 -26.12
CA ARG A 476 21.02 28.72 -25.74
C ARG A 476 21.39 27.41 -25.04
N GLU A 477 20.43 26.71 -24.45
CA GLU A 477 20.63 25.45 -23.71
C GLU A 477 20.49 24.24 -24.65
N ARG A 478 21.17 24.26 -25.81
CA ARG A 478 21.02 23.26 -26.88
C ARG A 478 21.21 21.82 -26.39
N THR A 479 22.24 21.59 -25.59
CA THR A 479 22.54 20.26 -25.03
C THR A 479 21.44 19.76 -24.10
N GLU A 480 20.89 20.62 -23.26
CA GLU A 480 19.80 20.23 -22.35
C GLU A 480 18.49 20.00 -23.10
N ARG A 481 18.20 20.82 -24.14
CA ARG A 481 17.05 20.61 -25.02
C ARG A 481 17.11 19.26 -25.72
N ALA A 482 18.25 18.92 -26.34
CA ALA A 482 18.46 17.63 -26.97
C ALA A 482 18.28 16.47 -25.98
N ALA A 483 18.94 16.53 -24.81
CA ALA A 483 18.80 15.51 -23.78
C ALA A 483 17.36 15.39 -23.25
N THR A 484 16.62 16.50 -23.15
CA THR A 484 15.21 16.51 -22.70
C THR A 484 14.30 15.89 -23.76
N GLN A 485 14.53 16.19 -25.05
CA GLN A 485 13.81 15.57 -26.16
C GLN A 485 14.08 14.06 -26.22
N ASP A 486 15.33 13.64 -26.11
CA ASP A 486 15.71 12.22 -26.09
C ASP A 486 15.03 11.48 -24.93
N ARG A 487 14.99 12.08 -23.74
CA ARG A 487 14.26 11.52 -22.59
C ARG A 487 12.75 11.43 -22.85
N ALA A 488 12.14 12.45 -23.46
CA ALA A 488 10.72 12.41 -23.79
C ALA A 488 10.40 11.23 -24.70
N VAL A 489 11.19 11.04 -25.77
CA VAL A 489 11.05 9.95 -26.73
C VAL A 489 11.34 8.59 -26.10
N GLN A 490 12.51 8.41 -25.47
CA GLN A 490 12.92 7.14 -24.88
C GLN A 490 11.90 6.62 -23.87
N HIS A 491 11.45 7.49 -22.95
CA HIS A 491 10.51 7.07 -21.92
C HIS A 491 9.09 6.88 -22.48
N ALA A 492 8.70 7.59 -23.55
CA ALA A 492 7.44 7.32 -24.23
C ALA A 492 7.41 5.95 -24.89
N LEU A 493 8.50 5.56 -25.57
CA LEU A 493 8.64 4.23 -26.16
C LEU A 493 8.59 3.14 -25.09
N ALA A 494 9.22 3.35 -23.93
CA ALA A 494 9.13 2.42 -22.80
C ALA A 494 7.69 2.22 -22.28
N VAL A 495 6.86 3.29 -22.25
CA VAL A 495 5.43 3.15 -21.90
C VAL A 495 4.66 2.36 -22.95
N ILE A 496 4.94 2.59 -24.24
CA ILE A 496 4.28 1.90 -25.37
C ILE A 496 4.60 0.40 -25.37
N ASP A 497 5.84 0.04 -25.03
CA ASP A 497 6.30 -1.35 -24.99
C ASP A 497 5.98 -2.08 -23.69
N ASP A 498 5.54 -1.36 -22.65
CA ASP A 498 5.18 -1.97 -21.37
C ASP A 498 4.02 -2.96 -21.55
N ARG A 499 4.18 -4.16 -20.99
CA ARG A 499 3.22 -5.26 -21.11
C ARG A 499 1.81 -4.85 -20.64
N SER A 500 1.70 -4.05 -19.59
CA SER A 500 0.39 -3.62 -19.09
C SER A 500 -0.28 -2.63 -20.05
N THR A 501 0.48 -1.79 -20.75
CA THR A 501 -0.06 -0.93 -21.82
C THR A 501 -0.54 -1.75 -23.00
N VAL A 502 0.23 -2.74 -23.43
CA VAL A 502 -0.13 -3.66 -24.52
C VAL A 502 -1.42 -4.43 -24.17
N ASP A 503 -1.50 -4.97 -22.95
CA ASP A 503 -2.70 -5.65 -22.46
C ASP A 503 -3.93 -4.73 -22.45
N LEU A 504 -3.78 -3.47 -22.02
CA LEU A 504 -4.88 -2.49 -22.05
C LEU A 504 -5.35 -2.19 -23.48
N LEU A 505 -4.41 -2.00 -24.41
CA LEU A 505 -4.72 -1.78 -25.83
C LEU A 505 -5.49 -2.96 -26.45
N ASN A 506 -5.24 -4.18 -25.98
CA ASN A 506 -5.90 -5.39 -26.48
C ASN A 506 -7.27 -5.68 -25.85
N ARG A 507 -7.55 -5.20 -24.63
CA ARG A 507 -8.73 -5.62 -23.84
C ARG A 507 -10.00 -4.81 -24.08
N SER A 508 -9.92 -3.53 -24.44
CA SER A 508 -11.08 -2.69 -24.80
C SER A 508 -10.68 -1.28 -25.27
N SER A 509 -11.37 -0.77 -26.29
CA SER A 509 -11.26 0.61 -26.76
C SER A 509 -11.91 1.64 -25.83
N ARG A 510 -12.51 1.26 -24.70
CA ARG A 510 -13.18 2.22 -23.76
C ARG A 510 -12.57 2.24 -22.36
N ASP A 511 -11.38 1.71 -22.16
CA ASP A 511 -10.72 1.73 -20.85
C ASP A 511 -10.34 3.17 -20.43
N PRO A 512 -10.82 3.68 -19.28
CA PRO A 512 -10.48 5.02 -18.77
C PRO A 512 -9.00 5.21 -18.42
N LEU A 513 -8.33 4.14 -17.97
CA LEU A 513 -6.90 4.18 -17.66
C LEU A 513 -6.09 4.37 -18.95
N LEU A 514 -6.46 3.66 -20.01
CA LEU A 514 -5.82 3.82 -21.32
C LEU A 514 -6.01 5.25 -21.86
N THR A 515 -7.19 5.85 -21.67
CA THR A 515 -7.44 7.26 -22.03
C THR A 515 -6.57 8.22 -21.22
N ARG A 516 -6.36 7.96 -19.92
CA ARG A 516 -5.47 8.77 -19.08
C ARG A 516 -4.01 8.66 -19.53
N ILE A 517 -3.54 7.45 -19.81
CA ILE A 517 -2.18 7.22 -20.33
C ILE A 517 -2.01 7.97 -21.66
N ALA A 518 -2.93 7.78 -22.60
CA ALA A 518 -2.93 8.45 -23.90
C ALA A 518 -2.83 9.98 -23.77
N ARG A 519 -3.72 10.61 -22.98
CA ARG A 519 -3.71 12.07 -22.78
C ARG A 519 -2.39 12.59 -22.20
N ARG A 520 -1.84 11.90 -21.19
CA ARG A 520 -0.58 12.31 -20.55
C ARG A 520 0.64 12.12 -21.46
N LEU A 521 0.57 11.14 -22.36
CA LEU A 521 1.66 10.77 -23.27
C LEU A 521 1.62 11.54 -24.60
N ALA A 522 0.46 12.09 -24.99
CA ALA A 522 0.25 12.76 -26.27
C ALA A 522 1.34 13.81 -26.63
N PRO A 523 1.79 14.70 -25.73
CA PRO A 523 2.85 15.66 -26.06
C PRO A 523 4.19 14.99 -26.41
N ALA A 524 4.55 13.90 -25.73
CA ALA A 524 5.78 13.16 -26.03
C ALA A 524 5.64 12.33 -27.31
N MET A 525 4.43 11.87 -27.62
CA MET A 525 4.15 11.11 -28.83
C MET A 525 4.15 11.94 -30.10
N ASP A 526 3.78 13.22 -30.01
CA ASP A 526 3.93 14.16 -31.12
C ASP A 526 5.41 14.23 -31.57
N LEU A 527 6.34 14.30 -30.61
CA LEU A 527 7.78 14.24 -30.88
C LEU A 527 8.19 12.92 -31.55
N VAL A 528 7.66 11.79 -31.08
CA VAL A 528 7.95 10.44 -31.63
C VAL A 528 7.44 10.29 -33.07
N LEU A 529 6.22 10.75 -33.34
CA LEU A 529 5.54 10.51 -34.63
C LEU A 529 5.97 11.51 -35.70
N ASN A 530 6.17 12.78 -35.33
CA ASN A 530 6.38 13.87 -36.27
C ASN A 530 7.83 14.36 -36.34
N GLU A 531 8.54 14.44 -35.21
CA GLU A 531 9.92 14.97 -35.19
C GLU A 531 10.99 13.89 -35.36
N GLN A 532 10.75 12.66 -34.88
CA GLN A 532 11.70 11.54 -34.96
C GLN A 532 11.10 10.26 -35.57
N PRO A 533 10.46 10.30 -36.76
CA PRO A 533 9.69 9.18 -37.31
C PRO A 533 10.51 7.92 -37.60
N HIS A 534 11.83 8.02 -37.68
CA HIS A 534 12.77 6.92 -37.92
C HIS A 534 13.07 6.10 -36.66
N THR A 535 12.72 6.60 -35.47
CA THR A 535 12.94 5.92 -34.18
C THR A 535 11.89 4.84 -33.87
N ILE A 536 10.81 4.77 -34.66
CA ILE A 536 9.67 3.88 -34.44
C ILE A 536 9.19 3.23 -35.74
N THR A 537 9.13 1.90 -35.77
CA THR A 537 8.72 1.11 -36.96
C THR A 537 7.68 0.05 -36.62
N GLY A 538 6.97 -0.43 -37.64
CA GLY A 538 6.06 -1.58 -37.56
C GLY A 538 4.97 -1.43 -36.49
N ASP A 539 4.78 -2.49 -35.69
CA ASP A 539 3.74 -2.57 -34.66
C ASP A 539 3.89 -1.47 -33.60
N ARG A 540 5.12 -1.06 -33.27
CA ARG A 540 5.35 0.00 -32.28
C ARG A 540 4.76 1.34 -32.76
N ARG A 541 4.91 1.67 -34.05
CA ARG A 541 4.33 2.88 -34.66
C ARG A 541 2.81 2.81 -34.65
N ALA A 542 2.23 1.65 -34.97
CA ALA A 542 0.78 1.45 -34.91
C ALA A 542 0.22 1.58 -33.47
N ARG A 543 0.95 1.11 -32.45
CA ARG A 543 0.57 1.33 -31.03
C ARG A 543 0.66 2.80 -30.62
N ALA A 544 1.72 3.49 -31.02
CA ALA A 544 1.87 4.93 -30.77
C ALA A 544 0.72 5.72 -31.42
N GLN A 545 0.41 5.48 -32.70
CA GLN A 545 -0.69 6.16 -33.39
C GLN A 545 -2.04 5.92 -32.68
N ARG A 546 -2.35 4.67 -32.30
CA ARG A 546 -3.59 4.34 -31.57
C ARG A 546 -3.73 5.10 -30.25
N LEU A 547 -2.64 5.26 -29.50
CA LEU A 547 -2.65 6.07 -28.28
C LEU A 547 -2.85 7.56 -28.60
N PHE A 548 -2.35 8.05 -29.74
CA PHE A 548 -2.40 9.46 -30.12
C PHE A 548 -3.82 9.83 -30.53
N ASP A 549 -4.40 9.02 -31.41
CA ASP A 549 -5.79 9.16 -31.87
C ASP A 549 -6.76 9.08 -30.68
N ARG A 550 -6.48 8.22 -29.71
CA ARG A 550 -7.27 8.12 -28.48
C ARG A 550 -7.22 9.41 -27.65
N ALA A 551 -6.04 10.00 -27.52
CA ALA A 551 -5.89 11.27 -26.79
C ALA A 551 -6.70 12.38 -27.49
N ALA A 552 -6.56 12.49 -28.81
CA ALA A 552 -7.30 13.46 -29.62
C ALA A 552 -8.82 13.27 -29.51
N GLY A 553 -9.30 12.03 -29.61
CA GLY A 553 -10.73 11.72 -29.47
C GLY A 553 -11.27 12.05 -28.06
N ALA A 554 -10.48 11.85 -27.00
CA ALA A 554 -10.89 12.22 -25.65
C ALA A 554 -10.98 13.73 -25.45
N THR A 555 -10.07 14.51 -26.05
CA THR A 555 -10.12 15.97 -26.04
C THR A 555 -11.34 16.48 -26.79
N ALA A 556 -11.62 15.94 -27.98
CA ALA A 556 -12.78 16.34 -28.78
C ALA A 556 -14.12 16.08 -28.09
N VAL A 557 -14.24 14.97 -27.33
CA VAL A 557 -15.44 14.68 -26.53
C VAL A 557 -15.57 15.68 -25.37
N ALA A 558 -14.48 15.98 -24.66
CA ALA A 558 -14.51 16.96 -23.57
C ALA A 558 -14.90 18.36 -24.06
N GLU A 559 -14.36 18.81 -25.21
CA GLU A 559 -14.71 20.09 -25.82
C GLU A 559 -16.16 20.13 -26.34
N ALA A 560 -16.72 18.98 -26.75
CA ALA A 560 -18.11 18.88 -27.17
C ALA A 560 -19.08 18.92 -25.98
N ASP A 561 -18.72 18.30 -24.85
CA ASP A 561 -19.50 18.33 -23.59
C ASP A 561 -19.43 19.70 -22.89
N GLU A 562 -18.33 20.45 -23.05
CA GLU A 562 -18.16 21.81 -22.50
C GLU A 562 -18.82 22.90 -23.34
N ARG A 563 -19.23 22.61 -24.58
CA ARG A 563 -20.12 23.52 -25.31
C ARG A 563 -21.49 23.40 -24.65
N PRO A 564 -21.99 24.46 -23.97
CA PRO A 564 -23.38 24.44 -23.57
C PRO A 564 -24.18 24.15 -24.83
N GLU A 565 -25.11 23.18 -24.77
CA GLU A 565 -26.18 23.13 -25.74
C GLU A 565 -26.73 24.55 -25.79
N GLN A 566 -26.35 25.33 -26.80
CA GLN A 566 -27.14 26.48 -27.19
C GLN A 566 -28.51 25.85 -27.39
N PRO A 567 -29.53 26.23 -26.59
CA PRO A 567 -30.85 25.67 -26.79
C PRO A 567 -31.14 25.90 -28.25
N ALA A 568 -31.30 24.81 -29.02
CA ALA A 568 -31.60 24.88 -30.43
C ALA A 568 -32.65 25.97 -30.56
N SER A 569 -32.27 27.08 -31.21
CA SER A 569 -33.10 28.28 -31.21
C SER A 569 -34.51 27.83 -31.60
N ARG A 570 -35.54 28.32 -30.92
CA ARG A 570 -36.95 27.92 -31.14
C ARG A 570 -37.28 27.82 -32.64
N ALA A 571 -36.69 28.69 -33.45
CA ALA A 571 -36.76 28.68 -34.92
C ALA A 571 -36.32 27.37 -35.61
N THR A 572 -35.35 26.63 -35.07
CA THR A 572 -34.88 25.34 -35.61
C THR A 572 -35.81 24.18 -35.26
N ARG A 573 -36.51 24.27 -34.13
CA ARG A 573 -37.53 23.27 -33.71
C ARG A 573 -38.84 23.51 -34.47
N ASP A 574 -39.26 24.77 -34.57
CA ASP A 574 -40.43 25.18 -35.34
C ASP A 574 -40.24 24.85 -36.84
N SER A 575 -39.03 25.03 -37.39
CA SER A 575 -38.72 24.62 -38.77
C SER A 575 -38.72 23.11 -39.00
N LEU A 576 -38.45 22.30 -37.98
CA LEU A 576 -38.44 20.83 -38.09
C LEU A 576 -39.86 20.28 -37.95
N ASP A 577 -40.67 20.85 -37.06
CA ASP A 577 -42.08 20.52 -36.91
C ASP A 577 -42.90 20.96 -38.13
N ASP A 578 -42.59 22.11 -38.73
CA ASP A 578 -43.18 22.55 -40.00
C ASP A 578 -42.80 21.64 -41.17
N LEU A 579 -41.55 21.15 -41.21
CA LEU A 579 -41.09 20.21 -42.23
C LEU A 579 -41.77 18.84 -42.08
N VAL A 580 -41.94 18.36 -40.84
CA VAL A 580 -42.64 17.10 -40.55
C VAL A 580 -44.14 17.22 -40.85
N ALA A 581 -44.76 18.37 -40.58
CA ALA A 581 -46.15 18.65 -40.94
C ALA A 581 -46.36 18.74 -42.46
N GLU A 582 -45.42 19.34 -43.20
CA GLU A 582 -45.43 19.41 -44.66
C GLU A 582 -45.28 18.01 -45.30
N ILE A 583 -44.35 17.20 -44.79
CA ILE A 583 -44.16 15.81 -45.25
C ILE A 583 -45.41 14.97 -44.95
N SER A 584 -46.00 15.12 -43.76
CA SER A 584 -47.22 14.38 -43.38
C SER A 584 -48.43 14.77 -44.23
N ARG A 585 -48.58 16.06 -44.60
CA ARG A 585 -49.64 16.51 -45.53
C ARG A 585 -49.45 15.96 -46.94
N ARG A 586 -48.20 15.89 -47.42
CA ARG A 586 -47.90 15.32 -48.74
C ARG A 586 -48.14 13.81 -48.80
N LEU A 587 -47.91 13.10 -47.70
CA LEU A 587 -48.15 11.66 -47.61
C LEU A 587 -49.64 11.31 -47.41
N ALA A 588 -50.46 12.22 -46.88
CA ALA A 588 -51.90 12.01 -46.72
C ALA A 588 -52.75 12.38 -47.96
N GLY A 589 -52.12 12.97 -49.00
CA GLY A 589 -52.76 13.35 -50.26
C GLY A 589 -52.42 12.44 -51.45
N ILE A 590 -51.78 11.30 -51.19
CA ILE A 590 -51.56 10.17 -52.11
C ILE A 590 -52.43 9.03 -51.61
#